data_AF-A0A7C2RE32-F1
#
_entry.id   AF-A0A7C2RE32-F1
#
_cell.length_a   1.000
_cell.length_b   1.000
_cell.length_c   1.000
_cell.angle_alpha   90.00
_cell.angle_beta   90.00
_cell.angle_gamma   90.00
#
_symmetry.space_group_name_H-M   'P 1'
#
loop_
_entity.id
_entity.type
_entity.pdbx_description
1 polymer ?
#
loop_
_entity_poly.entity_id
_entity_poly.type
_entity_poly.pdbx_seq_one_letter_code
_entity_poly.pdbx_strand_id
1 'polypeptide(L)'
;FTGITNEMVARSPRFADIAESLIAFIGSNTIVAHNAHFDMNFINSEINRVYDKRLFNPRLCTLQLGRKLFPELPNHKLHTVAHHLAIDIKGRHRARGDALATAQILIRMLDLLEERGLVTLLDVQEFRRSRKRKRAMNSRKTP
;
A
#
# COMPACT_ATOMS: atom_id res chain seq x y z
N PHE A 1 1.65 11.67 13.76
CA PHE A 1 2.32 11.04 14.91
C PHE A 1 1.43 9.91 15.41
N THR A 2 1.97 8.77 15.83
CA THR A 2 1.19 7.56 16.19
C THR A 2 0.65 7.59 17.62
N GLY A 3 1.20 8.44 18.48
CA GLY A 3 0.85 8.49 19.91
C GLY A 3 1.30 7.26 20.71
N ILE A 4 2.16 6.41 20.14
CA ILE A 4 2.72 5.25 20.83
C ILE A 4 3.84 5.74 21.75
N THR A 5 3.74 5.44 23.05
CA THR A 5 4.78 5.75 24.04
C THR A 5 5.61 4.52 24.37
N ASN A 6 6.78 4.72 24.99
CA ASN A 6 7.65 3.62 25.39
C ASN A 6 6.96 2.70 26.42
N GLU A 7 6.12 3.26 27.29
CA GLU A 7 5.38 2.52 28.31
C GLU A 7 4.38 1.57 27.67
N MET A 8 3.72 1.97 26.57
CA MET A 8 2.77 1.13 25.85
C MET A 8 3.41 -0.12 25.24
N VAL A 9 4.71 -0.07 24.96
CA VAL A 9 5.44 -1.17 24.30
C VAL A 9 6.44 -1.86 25.22
N ALA A 10 6.56 -1.43 26.48
CA ALA A 10 7.56 -1.94 27.43
C ALA A 10 7.44 -3.45 27.68
N ARG A 11 6.23 -4.00 27.56
CA ARG A 11 5.95 -5.44 27.72
C ARG A 11 5.53 -6.12 26.41
N SER A 12 5.62 -5.41 25.29
CA SER A 12 5.31 -5.98 23.99
C SER A 12 6.45 -6.90 23.53
N PRO A 13 6.14 -7.94 22.73
CA PRO A 13 7.16 -8.82 22.18
C PRO A 13 8.11 -8.02 21.28
N ARG A 14 9.36 -8.47 21.20
CA ARG A 14 10.31 -7.98 20.20
C ARG A 14 9.92 -8.54 18.83
N PHE A 15 10.45 -7.92 17.78
CA PHE A 15 10.20 -8.41 16.44
C PHE A 15 10.64 -9.87 16.25
N ALA A 16 11.80 -10.26 16.79
CA ALA A 16 12.30 -11.64 16.72
C ALA A 16 11.32 -12.67 17.29
N ASP A 17 10.55 -12.31 18.32
CA ASP A 17 9.59 -13.20 18.98
C ASP A 17 8.35 -13.45 18.11
N ILE A 18 8.06 -12.57 17.15
CA ILE A 18 6.88 -12.65 16.26
C ILE A 18 7.23 -12.89 14.79
N ALA A 19 8.52 -12.88 14.45
CA ALA A 19 8.95 -12.82 13.05
C ALA A 19 8.53 -14.08 12.27
N GLU A 20 8.68 -15.26 12.86
CA GLU A 20 8.28 -16.53 12.25
C GLU A 20 6.77 -16.58 11.97
N SER A 21 5.94 -16.24 12.97
CA SER A 21 4.48 -16.26 12.82
C SER A 21 3.99 -15.21 11.82
N LEU A 22 4.62 -14.04 11.77
CA LEU A 22 4.33 -13.00 10.77
C LEU A 22 4.68 -13.47 9.36
N ILE A 23 5.86 -14.06 9.15
CA ILE A 23 6.29 -14.57 7.84
C ILE A 23 5.35 -15.69 7.37
N ALA A 24 5.00 -16.62 8.26
CA ALA A 24 4.06 -17.68 7.96
C ALA A 24 2.66 -17.15 7.60
N PHE A 25 2.16 -16.15 8.34
CA PHE A 25 0.89 -15.48 8.04
C PHE A 25 0.89 -14.80 6.67
N ILE A 26 1.98 -14.12 6.31
CA ILE A 26 2.12 -13.47 5.00
C ILE A 26 2.14 -14.51 3.87
N GLY A 27 2.88 -15.61 4.05
CA GLY A 27 3.00 -16.68 3.06
C GLY A 27 3.44 -16.15 1.69
N SER A 28 2.79 -16.61 0.62
CA SER A 28 3.01 -16.14 -0.76
C SER A 28 2.02 -15.05 -1.21
N ASN A 29 1.19 -14.54 -0.29
CA ASN A 29 0.12 -13.60 -0.62
C ASN A 29 0.65 -12.26 -1.15
N THR A 30 -0.15 -11.57 -1.96
CA THR A 30 0.16 -10.20 -2.38
C THR A 30 0.01 -9.25 -1.19
N ILE A 31 1.05 -8.47 -0.92
CA ILE A 31 1.02 -7.48 0.16
C ILE A 31 0.44 -6.17 -0.38
N VAL A 32 -0.61 -5.69 0.28
CA VAL A 32 -1.28 -4.44 -0.06
C VAL A 32 -1.00 -3.42 1.03
N ALA A 33 -0.54 -2.23 0.65
CA ALA A 33 -0.36 -1.12 1.58
C ALA A 33 -0.50 0.24 0.90
N HIS A 34 -0.84 1.26 1.69
CA HIS A 34 -0.91 2.64 1.21
C HIS A 34 0.45 3.31 1.36
N ASN A 35 1.19 3.39 0.25
CA ASN A 35 2.64 3.63 0.21
C ASN A 35 3.49 2.39 0.57
N ALA A 36 3.14 1.24 -0.01
CA ALA A 36 3.77 -0.07 0.26
C ALA A 36 5.32 -0.11 0.22
N HIS A 37 6.00 0.85 -0.41
CA HIS A 37 7.46 0.91 -0.31
C HIS A 37 7.94 1.16 1.12
N PHE A 38 7.26 2.04 1.85
CA PHE A 38 7.60 2.39 3.24
C PHE A 38 7.45 1.17 4.16
N ASP A 39 6.27 0.55 4.18
CA ASP A 39 5.98 -0.62 5.03
C ASP A 39 6.95 -1.77 4.74
N MET A 40 7.21 -2.03 3.46
CA MET A 40 8.07 -3.15 3.06
C MET A 40 9.54 -2.93 3.38
N ASN A 41 10.03 -1.67 3.33
CA ASN A 41 11.40 -1.38 3.77
C ASN A 41 11.52 -1.62 5.28
N PHE A 42 10.52 -1.21 6.06
CA PHE A 42 10.52 -1.40 7.51
C PHE A 42 10.48 -2.90 7.88
N ILE A 43 9.52 -3.65 7.31
CA ILE A 43 9.37 -5.08 7.54
C ILE A 43 10.63 -5.85 7.09
N ASN A 44 11.16 -5.56 5.90
CA ASN A 44 12.35 -6.26 5.42
C ASN A 44 13.60 -5.93 6.22
N SER A 45 13.74 -4.70 6.74
CA SER A 45 14.86 -4.35 7.63
C SER A 45 14.83 -5.19 8.90
N GLU A 46 13.65 -5.37 9.48
CA GLU A 46 13.46 -6.16 10.71
C GLU A 46 13.63 -7.66 10.47
N ILE A 47 13.14 -8.19 9.35
CA ILE A 47 13.38 -9.59 8.94
C ILE A 47 14.87 -9.82 8.67
N ASN A 48 15.54 -8.89 7.98
CA ASN A 48 16.96 -9.00 7.69
C ASN A 48 17.80 -9.04 8.97
N ARG A 49 17.44 -8.23 9.97
CA ARG A 49 18.13 -8.20 11.26
C ARG A 49 18.08 -9.55 12.00
N VAL A 50 16.97 -10.30 11.87
CA VAL A 50 16.76 -11.55 12.61
C VAL A 50 17.21 -12.77 11.80
N TYR A 51 17.01 -12.77 10.48
CA TYR A 51 17.17 -13.96 9.64
C TYR A 51 18.07 -13.77 8.42
N ASP A 52 18.64 -12.58 8.18
CA ASP A 52 19.38 -12.24 6.95
C ASP A 52 18.58 -12.55 5.67
N LYS A 53 17.27 -12.24 5.72
CA LYS A 53 16.30 -12.52 4.65
C LYS A 53 15.44 -11.29 4.36
N ARG A 54 14.70 -11.36 3.25
CA ARG A 54 13.66 -10.38 2.89
C ARG A 54 12.45 -11.07 2.26
N LEU A 55 11.30 -10.40 2.31
CA LEU A 55 10.10 -10.81 1.59
C LEU A 55 10.22 -10.49 0.11
N PHE A 56 9.82 -11.46 -0.72
CA PHE A 56 9.77 -11.35 -2.19
C PHE A 56 8.34 -11.33 -2.75
N ASN A 57 7.34 -11.21 -1.87
CA ASN A 57 5.94 -11.20 -2.22
C ASN A 57 5.61 -10.14 -3.28
N PRO A 58 4.64 -10.42 -4.18
CA PRO A 58 4.04 -9.38 -5.00
C PRO A 58 3.46 -8.25 -4.14
N ARG A 59 3.47 -7.02 -4.66
CA ARG A 59 3.05 -5.83 -3.91
C ARG A 59 2.10 -4.95 -4.72
N LEU A 60 1.02 -4.52 -4.06
CA LEU A 60 0.09 -3.53 -4.59
C LEU A 60 0.06 -2.30 -3.70
N CYS A 61 0.19 -1.13 -4.31
CA CYS A 61 0.25 0.15 -3.60
C CYS A 61 -0.97 1.00 -3.93
N THR A 62 -1.89 1.17 -2.97
CA THR A 62 -3.14 1.92 -3.16
C THR A 62 -2.89 3.41 -3.37
N LEU A 63 -1.80 3.96 -2.84
CA LEU A 63 -1.32 5.32 -3.17
C LEU A 63 -1.04 5.48 -4.67
N GLN A 64 -0.34 4.53 -5.28
CA GLN A 64 0.00 4.60 -6.70
C GLN A 64 -1.21 4.33 -7.59
N LEU A 65 -2.13 3.48 -7.13
CA LEU A 65 -3.38 3.20 -7.82
C LEU A 65 -4.31 4.43 -7.77
N GLY A 66 -4.45 5.05 -6.60
CA GLY A 66 -5.21 6.29 -6.42
C GLY A 66 -4.70 7.44 -7.28
N ARG A 67 -3.38 7.60 -7.44
CA ARG A 67 -2.79 8.59 -8.37
C ARG A 67 -3.24 8.43 -9.82
N LYS A 68 -3.64 7.22 -10.22
CA LYS A 68 -4.09 6.94 -11.58
C LYS A 68 -5.60 7.01 -11.73
N LEU A 69 -6.32 6.52 -10.73
CA LEU A 69 -7.79 6.53 -10.72
C LEU A 69 -8.34 7.93 -10.50
N PHE A 70 -7.69 8.72 -9.64
CA PHE A 70 -8.16 10.03 -9.16
C PHE A 70 -7.07 11.11 -9.33
N PRO A 71 -6.57 11.37 -10.56
CA PRO A 71 -5.48 12.31 -10.80
C PRO A 71 -5.77 13.76 -10.34
N GLU A 72 -7.04 14.11 -10.17
CA GLU A 72 -7.55 15.42 -9.76
C GLU A 72 -7.46 15.69 -8.25
N LEU A 73 -7.25 14.67 -7.43
CA LEU A 73 -7.15 14.87 -5.98
C LEU A 73 -5.93 15.74 -5.62
N PRO A 74 -6.07 16.67 -4.64
CA PRO A 74 -4.99 17.58 -4.25
C PRO A 74 -3.76 16.83 -3.71
N ASN A 75 -3.99 15.64 -3.15
CA ASN A 75 -2.96 14.66 -2.81
C ASN A 75 -3.62 13.29 -2.69
N HIS A 76 -2.80 12.25 -2.56
CA HIS A 76 -3.27 10.87 -2.44
C HIS A 76 -2.96 10.27 -1.08
N LYS A 77 -2.89 11.08 -0.01
CA LYS A 77 -2.76 10.55 1.34
C LYS A 77 -3.95 9.64 1.66
N LEU A 78 -3.75 8.67 2.56
CA LEU A 78 -4.76 7.67 2.91
C LEU A 78 -6.14 8.29 3.20
N HIS A 79 -6.16 9.35 4.02
CA HIS A 79 -7.40 10.04 4.38
C HIS A 79 -8.07 10.78 3.21
N THR A 80 -7.29 11.38 2.31
CA THR A 80 -7.83 12.09 1.15
C THR A 80 -8.53 11.11 0.21
N VAL A 81 -7.89 9.96 -0.02
CA VAL A 81 -8.46 8.89 -0.84
C VAL A 81 -9.67 8.24 -0.16
N ALA A 82 -9.59 7.97 1.15
CA ALA A 82 -10.72 7.44 1.91
C ALA A 82 -11.93 8.38 1.85
N HIS A 83 -11.72 9.68 2.10
CA HIS A 83 -12.78 10.68 2.05
C HIS A 83 -13.41 10.76 0.66
N HIS A 84 -12.59 10.79 -0.40
CA HIS A 84 -13.09 10.77 -1.78
C HIS A 84 -13.96 9.56 -2.09
N LEU A 85 -13.63 8.39 -1.52
CA LEU A 85 -14.36 7.14 -1.68
C LEU A 85 -15.50 6.94 -0.65
N ALA A 86 -15.83 7.97 0.13
CA ALA A 86 -16.81 7.92 1.21
C ALA A 86 -16.55 6.80 2.25
N ILE A 87 -15.27 6.55 2.56
CA ILE A 87 -14.82 5.57 3.55
C ILE A 87 -14.50 6.28 4.87
N ASP A 88 -15.16 5.84 5.95
CA ASP A 88 -14.86 6.28 7.32
C ASP A 88 -13.62 5.56 7.89
N ILE A 89 -12.63 6.32 8.33
CA ILE A 89 -11.41 5.77 8.94
C ILE A 89 -11.60 5.68 10.45
N LYS A 90 -11.95 4.49 10.93
CA LYS A 90 -12.01 4.19 12.36
C LYS A 90 -10.63 3.88 12.92
N GLY A 91 -10.25 4.54 14.02
CA GLY A 91 -8.98 4.29 14.71
C GLY A 91 -7.74 4.78 13.96
N ARG A 92 -7.82 5.98 13.37
CA ARG A 92 -6.72 6.63 12.65
C ARG A 92 -5.41 6.63 13.47
N HIS A 93 -4.28 6.50 12.79
CA HIS A 93 -2.93 6.47 13.38
C HIS A 93 -2.63 5.22 14.21
N ARG A 94 -3.51 4.22 14.15
CA ARG A 94 -3.23 2.86 14.60
C ARG A 94 -3.08 1.97 13.38
N ALA A 95 -2.08 1.09 13.41
CA ALA A 95 -1.78 0.18 12.30
C ALA A 95 -3.01 -0.61 11.83
N ARG A 96 -3.84 -1.10 12.76
CA ARG A 96 -5.09 -1.81 12.44
C ARG A 96 -6.10 -0.93 11.71
N GLY A 97 -6.31 0.32 12.16
CA GLY A 97 -7.25 1.24 11.52
C GLY A 97 -6.81 1.61 10.11
N ASP A 98 -5.53 1.93 9.93
CA ASP A 98 -4.96 2.30 8.64
C ASP A 98 -4.94 1.11 7.66
N ALA A 99 -4.71 -0.12 8.14
CA ALA A 99 -4.79 -1.34 7.34
C ALA A 99 -6.23 -1.65 6.88
N LEU A 100 -7.22 -1.52 7.77
CA LEU A 100 -8.64 -1.71 7.42
C LEU A 100 -9.11 -0.66 6.40
N ALA A 101 -8.76 0.61 6.59
CA ALA A 101 -9.06 1.65 5.62
C ALA A 101 -8.40 1.36 4.26
N THR A 102 -7.15 0.90 4.27
CA THR A 102 -6.44 0.51 3.04
C THR A 102 -7.14 -0.63 2.30
N ALA A 103 -7.63 -1.64 3.03
CA ALA A 103 -8.37 -2.75 2.45
C ALA A 103 -9.70 -2.28 1.82
N GLN A 104 -10.46 -1.44 2.52
CA GLN A 104 -11.70 -0.87 1.99
C GLN A 104 -11.44 -0.01 0.75
N ILE A 105 -10.40 0.83 0.77
CA ILE A 105 -9.98 1.62 -0.40
C ILE A 105 -9.66 0.69 -1.57
N LEU A 106 -8.91 -0.39 -1.34
CA LEU A 106 -8.59 -1.33 -2.40
C LEU A 106 -9.85 -1.93 -3.01
N ILE A 107 -10.80 -2.40 -2.19
CA ILE A 107 -12.05 -2.99 -2.67
C ILE A 107 -12.79 -2.00 -3.58
N ARG A 108 -12.98 -0.74 -3.12
CA ARG A 108 -13.64 0.29 -3.95
C ARG A 108 -12.88 0.62 -5.22
N MET A 109 -11.54 0.60 -5.18
CA MET A 109 -10.72 0.80 -6.38
C MET A 109 -10.85 -0.38 -7.37
N LEU A 110 -11.00 -1.61 -6.87
CA LEU A 110 -11.21 -2.78 -7.71
C LEU A 110 -12.58 -2.73 -8.38
N ASP A 111 -13.64 -2.37 -7.66
CA ASP A 111 -14.99 -2.15 -8.23
C ASP A 111 -14.91 -1.17 -9.42
N LEU A 112 -14.24 -0.03 -9.23
CA LEU A 112 -14.07 1.00 -10.28
C LEU A 112 -13.20 0.55 -11.47
N LEU A 113 -12.28 -0.39 -11.25
CA LEU A 113 -11.44 -0.95 -12.32
C LEU A 113 -12.22 -1.97 -13.13
N GLU A 114 -13.01 -2.80 -12.46
CA GLU A 114 -13.92 -3.77 -13.08
C GLU A 114 -14.96 -3.05 -13.95
N GLU A 115 -15.56 -1.96 -13.48
CA GLU A 115 -16.44 -1.09 -14.29
C GLU A 115 -15.76 -0.54 -15.56
N ARG A 116 -14.42 -0.45 -15.57
CA ARG A 116 -13.61 0.00 -16.72
C ARG A 116 -13.07 -1.17 -17.56
N GLY A 117 -13.50 -2.40 -17.27
CA GLY A 117 -13.06 -3.62 -17.96
C GLY A 117 -11.66 -4.11 -17.57
N LEU A 118 -11.09 -3.63 -16.46
CA LEU A 118 -9.76 -4.02 -15.96
C LEU A 118 -9.94 -5.01 -14.80
N VAL A 119 -9.97 -6.30 -15.10
CA VAL A 119 -10.40 -7.35 -14.14
C VAL A 119 -9.26 -8.24 -13.63
N THR A 120 -8.07 -8.17 -14.24
CA THR A 120 -6.91 -8.98 -13.83
C THR A 120 -5.82 -8.15 -13.16
N LEU A 121 -4.98 -8.81 -12.35
CA LEU A 121 -3.76 -8.19 -11.80
C LEU A 121 -2.84 -7.65 -12.90
N LEU A 122 -2.80 -8.30 -14.06
CA LEU A 122 -2.05 -7.85 -15.22
C LEU A 122 -2.63 -6.55 -15.76
N ASP A 123 -3.95 -6.44 -15.92
CA ASP A 123 -4.62 -5.21 -16.36
C ASP A 123 -4.29 -4.03 -15.44
N VAL A 124 -4.32 -4.25 -14.13
CA VAL A 124 -3.95 -3.23 -13.14
C VAL A 124 -2.46 -2.89 -13.25
N GLN A 125 -1.59 -3.87 -13.46
CA GLN A 125 -0.15 -3.65 -13.67
C GLN A 125 0.18 -2.97 -15.00
N GLU A 126 -0.62 -3.14 -16.04
CA GLU A 126 -0.48 -2.46 -17.33
C GLU A 126 -1.05 -1.05 -17.30
N PHE A 127 -2.19 -0.86 -16.64
CA PHE A 127 -2.74 0.45 -16.32
C PHE A 127 -1.73 1.29 -15.52
N ARG A 128 -1.13 0.70 -14.47
CA ARG A 128 0.31 0.77 -14.11
C ARG A 128 1.29 1.54 -14.99
N ARG A 129 1.57 0.99 -16.17
CA ARG A 129 2.68 1.33 -17.06
C ARG A 129 2.29 2.35 -18.13
N SER A 130 1.01 2.39 -18.55
CA SER A 130 0.55 3.12 -19.74
C SER A 130 0.80 4.65 -19.72
N ARG A 131 0.79 5.32 -18.56
CA ARG A 131 1.10 6.78 -18.49
C ARG A 131 2.58 7.14 -18.65
N LYS A 132 3.54 6.20 -18.47
CA LYS A 132 4.97 6.51 -18.73
C LYS A 132 5.22 6.81 -20.21
N ARG A 133 4.46 6.17 -21.13
CA ARG A 133 4.63 6.36 -22.58
C ARG A 133 4.17 7.75 -23.07
N LYS A 134 3.07 8.30 -22.54
CA LYS A 134 2.60 9.64 -22.96
C LYS A 134 3.56 10.77 -22.55
N ARG A 135 4.22 10.68 -21.39
CA ARG A 135 5.22 11.68 -20.95
C ARG A 135 6.53 11.61 -21.75
N ALA A 136 7.00 10.41 -22.10
CA ALA A 136 8.22 10.24 -22.90
C ALA A 136 8.06 10.65 -24.38
N MET A 137 6.82 10.63 -24.91
CA MET A 137 6.53 11.08 -26.27
C MET A 137 6.43 12.62 -26.37
N ASN A 138 5.94 13.29 -25.32
CA ASN A 138 5.80 14.75 -25.29
C ASN A 138 7.11 15.50 -25.00
N SER A 139 8.18 14.83 -24.56
CA SER A 139 9.50 15.46 -24.36
C SER A 139 10.42 15.37 -25.60
N ARG A 140 9.92 14.87 -26.73
CA ARG A 140 10.64 14.78 -28.03
C ARG A 140 10.01 15.66 -29.12
N LYS A 141 9.09 16.56 -28.74
CA LYS A 141 8.43 17.51 -29.63
C LYS A 141 8.46 18.91 -29.03
N THR A 142 9.65 19.48 -28.98
CA THR A 142 9.87 20.92 -28.95
C THR A 142 11.00 21.17 -29.95
N PRO A 143 10.75 21.87 -31.07
CA PRO A 143 11.82 22.37 -31.92
C PRO A 143 12.69 23.37 -31.17
#